data_AF-A0A848X7C2-F1
#
_entry.id   AF-A0A848X7C2-F1
#
_cell.length_a   1.000
_cell.length_b   1.000
_cell.length_c   1.000
_cell.angle_alpha   90.00
_cell.angle_beta   90.00
_cell.angle_gamma   90.00
#
_symmetry.space_group_name_H-M   'P 1'
#
loop_
_entity.id
_entity.type
_entity.pdbx_description
1 polymer ?
#
loop_
_entity_poly.entity_id
_entity_poly.type
_entity_poly.pdbx_seq_one_letter_code
_entity_poly.pdbx_strand_id
1 'polypeptide(L)'
;MRTPHLGPVGLCILVLSLLPTTVLGQDADAWRTHFAAGEEARQAGDAEAYADAMAAAAEVMPPGMLNRPFVQYHAARGAAMAGRDEEAVAFLAQAWEEDIEALMISFAPYDPAFETIADSEGFQEVMGRAADMELEVRSLAEGVYRIGGAGSNVVAVVDGADALVVDTGYGPALPALRRALASVGASDITRVVVTHPHEDHMGATPTLGRGAIVMAHPGTGAVMSEPYVFMEGVELPLKPLAAHPAVAITSDTTFAFGQHRVRLVPTVAHTIGDLTVYLPDARVAHFGDTYLAGNPMMFPGSEDPDGFLDRVDGLIAEMHPETVAIGGHDGPTDLAAVREQVTVSRAAMAFTREALADGLTMEQAVERAADRFPAQWVGFFYRLFSEDPG
;
A
#
# COMPACT_ATOMS: atom_id res chain seq x y z
N MET A 1 20.75 25.94 -7.45
CA MET A 1 21.06 24.66 -8.12
C MET A 1 21.84 23.79 -7.16
N ARG A 2 21.13 22.95 -6.42
CA ARG A 2 21.60 21.74 -5.72
C ARG A 2 20.34 21.11 -5.17
N THR A 3 19.76 20.21 -5.96
CA THR A 3 18.79 19.22 -5.51
C THR A 3 19.51 18.26 -4.56
N PRO A 4 19.01 18.00 -3.35
CA PRO A 4 19.44 16.82 -2.62
C PRO A 4 18.78 15.61 -3.28
N HIS A 5 19.61 14.65 -3.69
CA HIS A 5 19.17 13.31 -4.01
C HIS A 5 18.61 12.67 -2.73
N LEU A 6 17.28 12.56 -2.64
CA LEU A 6 16.67 11.52 -1.82
C LEU A 6 16.98 10.19 -2.50
N GLY A 7 17.53 9.25 -1.73
CA GLY A 7 17.81 7.89 -2.18
C GLY A 7 16.54 7.16 -2.66
N PRO A 8 16.67 5.95 -3.23
CA PRO A 8 15.56 5.27 -3.86
C PRO A 8 14.43 5.04 -2.84
N VAL A 9 13.33 5.75 -3.04
CA VAL A 9 12.04 5.47 -2.41
C VAL A 9 11.55 4.19 -3.06
N GLY A 10 11.90 3.06 -2.46
CA GLY A 10 11.72 1.75 -3.07
C GLY A 10 12.14 0.65 -2.11
N LEU A 11 11.60 0.67 -0.89
CA LEU A 11 11.75 -0.44 0.05
C LEU A 11 10.56 -0.46 1.02
N CYS A 12 9.37 -0.83 0.52
CA CYS A 12 8.28 -1.28 1.38
C CYS A 12 8.56 -2.73 1.84
N ILE A 13 9.54 -2.90 2.74
CA ILE A 13 9.57 -4.11 3.58
C ILE A 13 8.44 -3.94 4.60
N LEU A 14 7.33 -4.66 4.41
CA LEU A 14 6.32 -4.82 5.46
C LEU A 14 6.95 -5.52 6.67
N VAL A 15 7.00 -4.83 7.81
CA VAL A 15 7.54 -5.35 9.08
C VAL A 15 6.39 -5.69 10.05
N LEU A 16 6.27 -6.99 10.34
CA LEU A 16 5.59 -7.68 11.44
C LEU A 16 4.15 -7.26 11.84
N SER A 17 3.22 -8.23 11.76
CA SER A 17 2.07 -8.35 12.65
C SER A 17 2.01 -9.77 13.25
N LEU A 18 1.99 -9.88 14.58
CA LEU A 18 1.52 -11.06 15.30
C LEU A 18 0.27 -10.66 16.09
N LEU A 19 -0.89 -11.24 15.74
CA LEU A 19 -2.04 -11.30 16.65
C LEU A 19 -1.94 -12.58 17.48
N PRO A 20 -2.41 -12.57 18.75
CA PRO A 20 -2.17 -13.68 19.66
C PRO A 20 -3.20 -14.78 19.40
N THR A 21 -2.83 -15.76 18.57
CA THR A 21 -3.50 -17.07 18.57
C THR A 21 -2.50 -18.11 19.02
N THR A 22 -2.73 -18.64 20.22
CA THR A 22 -2.05 -19.82 20.75
C THR A 22 -2.29 -21.01 19.82
N VAL A 23 -1.42 -21.18 18.84
CA VAL A 23 -1.18 -22.44 18.14
C VAL A 23 0.21 -22.90 18.56
N LEU A 24 0.28 -24.15 19.01
CA LEU A 24 1.46 -24.78 19.58
C LEU A 24 2.61 -24.84 18.56
N GLY A 25 3.73 -24.16 18.85
CA GLY A 25 5.08 -24.67 18.58
C GLY A 25 5.70 -24.54 17.19
N GLN A 26 5.32 -23.55 16.38
CA GLN A 26 6.16 -23.10 15.26
C GLN A 26 6.62 -21.66 15.53
N ASP A 27 7.92 -21.41 15.43
CA ASP A 27 8.49 -20.07 15.51
C ASP A 27 7.99 -19.28 14.29
N ALA A 28 7.08 -18.33 14.52
CA ALA A 28 6.45 -17.53 13.47
C ALA A 28 7.46 -16.68 12.67
N ASP A 29 8.70 -16.57 13.15
CA ASP A 29 9.80 -15.88 12.49
C ASP A 29 10.82 -16.81 11.81
N ALA A 30 10.61 -18.14 11.85
CA ALA A 30 11.54 -19.11 11.22
C ALA A 30 11.79 -18.86 9.73
N TRP A 31 10.80 -18.32 9.01
CA TRP A 31 10.91 -17.97 7.60
C TRP A 31 12.01 -16.94 7.32
N ARG A 32 12.35 -16.08 8.29
CA ARG A 32 13.34 -15.00 8.13
C ARG A 32 14.74 -15.54 7.89
N THR A 33 15.09 -16.65 8.54
CA THR A 33 16.40 -17.28 8.35
C THR A 33 16.54 -17.80 6.93
N HIS A 34 15.50 -18.45 6.40
CA HIS A 34 15.46 -18.91 5.02
C HIS A 34 15.49 -17.74 4.03
N PHE A 35 14.69 -16.70 4.27
CA PHE A 35 14.64 -15.51 3.42
C PHE A 35 16.01 -14.79 3.37
N ALA A 36 16.68 -14.60 4.50
CA ALA A 36 18.00 -13.99 4.56
C ALA A 36 19.04 -14.80 3.78
N ALA A 37 19.06 -16.13 3.94
CA ALA A 37 19.94 -17.00 3.18
C ALA A 37 19.67 -16.93 1.67
N GLY A 38 18.39 -16.82 1.28
CA GLY A 38 18.01 -16.63 -0.12
C GLY A 38 18.53 -15.30 -0.69
N GLU A 39 18.39 -14.19 0.03
CA GLU A 39 18.92 -12.90 -0.42
C GLU A 39 20.46 -12.91 -0.55
N GLU A 40 21.18 -13.58 0.34
CA GLU A 40 22.62 -13.80 0.20
C GLU A 40 22.96 -14.60 -1.07
N ALA A 41 22.23 -15.68 -1.34
CA ALA A 41 22.41 -16.48 -2.55
C ALA A 41 22.12 -15.68 -3.83
N ARG A 42 21.06 -14.86 -3.82
CA ARG A 42 20.71 -13.96 -4.92
C ARG A 42 21.84 -12.98 -5.20
N GLN A 43 22.38 -12.34 -4.17
CA GLN A 43 23.50 -11.40 -4.29
C GLN A 43 24.79 -12.09 -4.80
N ALA A 44 24.97 -13.37 -4.50
CA ALA A 44 26.07 -14.19 -5.02
C ALA A 44 25.84 -14.69 -6.46
N GLY A 45 24.64 -14.50 -7.03
CA GLY A 45 24.27 -15.00 -8.36
C GLY A 45 23.97 -16.50 -8.41
N ASP A 46 23.69 -17.14 -7.26
CA ASP A 46 23.34 -18.56 -7.17
C ASP A 46 21.81 -18.73 -7.21
N ALA A 47 21.28 -18.88 -8.42
CA ALA A 47 19.84 -18.97 -8.66
C ALA A 47 19.20 -20.23 -8.03
N GLU A 48 19.91 -21.36 -8.01
CA GLU A 48 19.41 -22.62 -7.43
C GLU A 48 19.29 -22.50 -5.91
N ALA A 49 20.33 -21.98 -5.25
CA ALA A 49 20.29 -21.76 -3.80
C ALA A 49 19.26 -20.69 -3.40
N TYR A 50 19.08 -19.65 -4.23
CA TYR A 50 18.03 -18.65 -4.03
C TYR A 50 16.63 -19.28 -4.13
N ALA A 51 16.38 -20.09 -5.16
CA ALA A 51 15.10 -20.79 -5.35
C ALA A 51 14.77 -21.70 -4.15
N ASP A 52 15.72 -22.55 -3.74
CA ASP A 52 15.51 -23.51 -2.66
C ASP A 52 15.27 -22.80 -1.31
N ALA A 53 16.01 -21.72 -1.03
CA ALA A 53 15.86 -20.96 0.19
C ALA A 53 14.51 -20.23 0.25
N MET A 54 14.07 -19.61 -0.85
CA MET A 54 12.79 -18.90 -0.89
C MET A 54 11.58 -19.85 -0.87
N ALA A 55 11.68 -21.01 -1.50
CA ALA A 55 10.67 -22.07 -1.38
C ALA A 55 10.54 -22.55 0.08
N ALA A 56 11.67 -22.79 0.77
CA ALA A 56 11.66 -23.17 2.18
C ALA A 56 11.08 -22.06 3.07
N ALA A 57 11.38 -20.78 2.78
CA ALA A 57 10.78 -19.65 3.48
C ALA A 57 9.25 -19.63 3.32
N ALA A 58 8.75 -19.81 2.09
CA ALA A 58 7.31 -19.83 1.80
C ALA A 58 6.61 -21.03 2.48
N GLU A 59 7.25 -22.19 2.56
CA GLU A 59 6.69 -23.41 3.17
C GLU A 59 6.44 -23.25 4.67
N VAL A 60 7.38 -22.62 5.39
CA VAL A 60 7.28 -22.48 6.85
C VAL A 60 6.40 -21.31 7.30
N MET A 61 5.94 -20.47 6.37
CA MET A 61 5.00 -19.39 6.68
C MET A 61 3.56 -19.92 6.79
N PRO A 62 2.84 -19.67 7.90
CA PRO A 62 1.41 -19.96 8.01
C PRO A 62 0.56 -19.21 6.97
N PRO A 63 -0.57 -19.80 6.50
CA PRO A 63 -1.51 -19.09 5.62
C PRO A 63 -2.09 -17.85 6.31
N GLY A 64 -2.37 -16.81 5.53
CA GLY A 64 -2.93 -15.56 6.06
C GLY A 64 -1.92 -14.64 6.76
N MET A 65 -0.62 -14.97 6.78
CA MET A 65 0.42 -14.02 7.17
C MET A 65 0.60 -12.97 6.07
N LEU A 66 0.56 -11.70 6.47
CA LEU A 66 0.62 -10.53 5.58
C LEU A 66 1.83 -10.54 4.61
N ASN A 67 2.99 -11.04 5.05
CA ASN A 67 4.21 -11.07 4.23
C ASN A 67 4.34 -12.33 3.36
N ARG A 68 3.46 -13.32 3.52
CA ARG A 68 3.58 -14.59 2.82
C ARG A 68 3.48 -14.43 1.29
N PRO A 69 2.56 -13.61 0.73
CA PRO A 69 2.53 -13.32 -0.71
C PRO A 69 3.86 -12.78 -1.23
N PHE A 70 4.54 -11.91 -0.47
CA PHE A 70 5.85 -11.37 -0.84
C PHE A 70 6.92 -12.45 -0.89
N VAL A 71 6.94 -13.35 0.10
CA VAL A 71 7.87 -14.48 0.12
C VAL A 71 7.57 -15.47 -1.03
N GLN A 72 6.30 -15.72 -1.33
CA GLN A 72 5.89 -16.52 -2.50
C GLN A 72 6.32 -15.87 -3.82
N TYR A 73 6.25 -14.54 -3.95
CA TYR A 73 6.77 -13.82 -5.11
C TYR A 73 8.29 -14.03 -5.26
N HIS A 74 9.05 -13.93 -4.17
CA HIS A 74 10.49 -14.23 -4.18
C HIS A 74 10.78 -15.70 -4.55
N ALA A 75 9.97 -16.65 -4.08
CA ALA A 75 10.08 -18.06 -4.44
C ALA A 75 9.80 -18.29 -5.93
N ALA A 76 8.76 -17.64 -6.47
CA ALA A 76 8.49 -17.65 -7.91
C ALA A 76 9.68 -17.10 -8.71
N ARG A 77 10.22 -15.96 -8.28
CA ARG A 77 11.37 -15.31 -8.90
C ARG A 77 12.59 -16.21 -8.92
N GLY A 78 12.90 -16.86 -7.79
CA GLY A 78 14.02 -17.79 -7.69
C GLY A 78 13.85 -19.01 -8.58
N ALA A 79 12.67 -19.62 -8.57
CA ALA A 79 12.34 -20.74 -9.46
C ALA A 79 12.51 -20.37 -10.94
N ALA A 80 12.03 -19.20 -11.37
CA ALA A 80 12.18 -18.74 -12.74
C ALA A 80 13.66 -18.53 -13.12
N MET A 81 14.45 -17.90 -12.24
CA MET A 81 15.90 -17.72 -12.44
C MET A 81 16.67 -19.04 -12.54
N ALA A 82 16.18 -20.08 -11.87
CA ALA A 82 16.74 -21.44 -11.92
C ALA A 82 16.22 -22.28 -13.11
N GLY A 83 15.35 -21.72 -13.97
CA GLY A 83 14.73 -22.44 -15.09
C GLY A 83 13.68 -23.48 -14.67
N ARG A 84 13.08 -23.29 -13.49
CA ARG A 84 12.02 -24.13 -12.92
C ARG A 84 10.64 -23.51 -13.19
N ASP A 85 10.30 -23.40 -14.47
CA ASP A 85 9.16 -22.60 -14.95
C ASP A 85 7.80 -22.99 -14.34
N GLU A 86 7.50 -24.28 -14.24
CA GLU A 86 6.25 -24.78 -13.65
C GLU A 86 6.14 -24.41 -12.17
N GLU A 87 7.26 -24.47 -11.43
CA GLU A 87 7.33 -24.09 -10.02
C GLU A 87 7.15 -22.56 -9.85
N ALA A 88 7.74 -21.76 -10.74
CA ALA A 88 7.58 -20.31 -10.74
C ALA A 88 6.11 -19.90 -10.91
N VAL A 89 5.42 -20.47 -11.89
CA VAL A 89 3.99 -20.23 -12.12
C VAL A 89 3.15 -20.69 -10.92
N ALA A 90 3.49 -21.84 -10.32
CA ALA A 90 2.78 -22.34 -9.15
C ALA A 90 2.87 -21.38 -7.95
N PHE A 91 4.05 -20.79 -7.69
CA PHE A 91 4.20 -19.80 -6.62
C PHE A 91 3.45 -18.49 -6.89
N LEU A 92 3.43 -17.99 -8.13
CA LEU A 92 2.59 -16.83 -8.49
C LEU A 92 1.10 -17.14 -8.31
N ALA A 93 0.66 -18.34 -8.69
CA ALA A 93 -0.72 -18.77 -8.49
C ALA A 93 -1.08 -18.89 -7.00
N GLN A 94 -0.16 -19.37 -6.16
CA GLN A 94 -0.35 -19.42 -4.71
C GLN A 94 -0.43 -18.02 -4.09
N ALA A 95 0.47 -17.12 -4.47
CA ALA A 95 0.43 -15.72 -4.01
C ALA A 95 -0.90 -15.05 -4.34
N TRP A 96 -1.47 -15.36 -5.50
CA TRP A 96 -2.82 -14.91 -5.88
C TRP A 96 -3.92 -15.47 -4.96
N GLU A 97 -3.83 -16.74 -4.56
CA GLU A 97 -4.86 -17.45 -3.77
C GLU A 97 -4.89 -17.07 -2.29
N GLU A 98 -3.84 -16.41 -1.76
CA GLU A 98 -3.81 -15.97 -0.35
C GLU A 98 -4.82 -14.85 -0.05
N ASP A 99 -5.39 -14.18 -1.06
CA ASP A 99 -6.36 -13.07 -0.94
C ASP A 99 -5.86 -11.90 -0.08
N ILE A 100 -4.54 -11.78 0.06
CA ILE A 100 -3.83 -10.71 0.76
C ILE A 100 -2.77 -10.20 -0.20
N GLU A 101 -2.81 -8.91 -0.55
CA GLU A 101 -1.85 -8.32 -1.52
C GLU A 101 -1.71 -9.14 -2.82
N ALA A 102 -2.74 -9.92 -3.19
CA ALA A 102 -2.69 -10.89 -4.27
C ALA A 102 -2.27 -10.25 -5.60
N LEU A 103 -2.68 -9.00 -5.81
CA LEU A 103 -2.39 -8.23 -7.00
C LEU A 103 -0.94 -7.72 -7.09
N MET A 104 -0.12 -7.87 -6.05
CA MET A 104 1.32 -7.63 -6.12
C MET A 104 2.01 -8.50 -7.19
N ILE A 105 1.43 -9.65 -7.58
CA ILE A 105 1.93 -10.40 -8.74
C ILE A 105 1.96 -9.58 -10.04
N SER A 106 1.23 -8.46 -10.10
CA SER A 106 1.22 -7.51 -11.23
C SER A 106 2.60 -6.89 -11.50
N PHE A 107 3.56 -7.03 -10.59
CA PHE A 107 4.95 -6.65 -10.80
C PHE A 107 5.72 -7.68 -11.66
N ALA A 108 5.29 -8.94 -11.73
CA ALA A 108 6.00 -10.01 -12.44
C ALA A 108 6.25 -9.73 -13.95
N PRO A 109 5.34 -9.12 -14.72
CA PRO A 109 5.62 -8.74 -16.11
C PRO A 109 6.76 -7.72 -16.28
N TYR A 110 7.19 -7.08 -15.20
CA TYR A 110 8.28 -6.09 -15.18
C TYR A 110 9.57 -6.63 -14.54
N ASP A 111 9.54 -7.84 -13.97
CA ASP A 111 10.72 -8.48 -13.38
C ASP A 111 11.45 -9.31 -14.45
N PRO A 112 12.72 -9.00 -14.77
CA PRO A 112 13.51 -9.75 -15.74
C PRO A 112 13.63 -11.25 -15.44
N ALA A 113 13.45 -11.67 -14.18
CA ALA A 113 13.46 -13.08 -13.80
C ALA A 113 12.41 -13.91 -14.55
N PHE A 114 11.29 -13.32 -14.94
CA PHE A 114 10.20 -14.01 -15.62
C PHE A 114 10.22 -13.85 -17.15
N GLU A 115 11.21 -13.17 -17.74
CA GLU A 115 11.26 -12.86 -19.17
C GLU A 115 11.15 -14.13 -20.05
N THR A 116 11.77 -15.23 -19.63
CA THR A 116 11.76 -16.51 -20.37
C THR A 116 10.41 -17.22 -20.34
N ILE A 117 9.59 -16.96 -19.31
CA ILE A 117 8.28 -17.61 -19.11
C ILE A 117 7.10 -16.69 -19.41
N ALA A 118 7.37 -15.42 -19.74
CA ALA A 118 6.34 -14.39 -19.90
C ALA A 118 5.27 -14.80 -20.93
N ASP A 119 5.66 -15.48 -22.01
CA ASP A 119 4.73 -15.94 -23.06
C ASP A 119 4.12 -17.34 -22.80
N SER A 120 4.44 -17.98 -21.66
CA SER A 120 3.88 -19.28 -21.31
C SER A 120 2.39 -19.19 -20.98
N GLU A 121 1.63 -20.24 -21.30
CA GLU A 121 0.19 -20.30 -21.03
C GLU A 121 -0.12 -20.13 -19.53
N GLY A 122 0.64 -20.80 -18.66
CA GLY A 122 0.46 -20.70 -17.22
C GLY A 122 0.75 -19.31 -16.65
N PHE A 123 1.81 -18.63 -17.11
CA PHE A 123 2.09 -17.27 -16.68
C PHE A 123 1.00 -16.29 -17.13
N GLN A 124 0.59 -16.36 -18.39
CA GLN A 124 -0.47 -15.52 -18.94
C GLN A 124 -1.82 -15.76 -18.25
N GLU A 125 -2.14 -17.01 -17.92
CA GLU A 125 -3.33 -17.35 -17.14
C GLU A 125 -3.31 -16.66 -15.78
N VAL A 126 -2.23 -16.79 -15.02
CA VAL A 126 -2.13 -16.22 -13.66
C VAL A 126 -2.17 -14.69 -13.71
N MET A 127 -1.44 -14.06 -14.65
CA MET A 127 -1.48 -12.59 -14.83
C MET A 127 -2.86 -12.08 -15.28
N GLY A 128 -3.62 -12.91 -16.00
CA GLY A 128 -4.97 -12.57 -16.48
C GLY A 128 -6.03 -12.53 -15.39
N ARG A 129 -5.82 -13.21 -14.25
CA ARG A 129 -6.83 -13.36 -13.18
C ARG A 129 -7.36 -12.03 -12.64
N ALA A 130 -6.50 -11.01 -12.57
CA ALA A 130 -6.86 -9.67 -12.12
C ALA A 130 -7.97 -9.02 -12.96
N ALA A 131 -7.99 -9.27 -14.27
CA ALA A 131 -9.00 -8.69 -15.15
C ALA A 131 -10.39 -9.31 -14.93
N ASP A 132 -10.44 -10.57 -14.48
CA ASP A 132 -11.68 -11.36 -14.33
C ASP A 132 -12.16 -11.49 -12.88
N MET A 133 -11.42 -10.93 -11.93
CA MET A 133 -11.82 -10.94 -10.52
C MET A 133 -13.14 -10.19 -10.27
N GLU A 134 -13.81 -10.57 -9.19
CA GLU A 134 -14.99 -9.87 -8.69
C GLU A 134 -14.60 -9.01 -7.50
N LEU A 135 -14.96 -7.72 -7.55
CA LEU A 135 -14.65 -6.77 -6.47
C LEU A 135 -15.83 -6.63 -5.52
N GLU A 136 -15.54 -6.44 -4.23
CA GLU A 136 -16.56 -6.23 -3.22
C GLU A 136 -17.12 -4.81 -3.33
N VAL A 137 -18.39 -4.67 -3.72
CA VAL A 137 -19.06 -3.37 -3.77
C VAL A 137 -19.97 -3.19 -2.55
N ARG A 138 -19.70 -2.16 -1.75
CA ARG A 138 -20.47 -1.82 -0.55
C ARG A 138 -20.94 -0.37 -0.59
N SER A 139 -22.25 -0.16 -0.49
CA SER A 139 -22.80 1.20 -0.31
C SER A 139 -22.41 1.75 1.07
N LEU A 140 -21.88 2.97 1.09
CA LEU A 140 -21.55 3.73 2.29
C LEU A 140 -22.60 4.81 2.56
N ALA A 141 -23.08 5.45 1.49
CA ALA A 141 -24.17 6.42 1.50
C ALA A 141 -24.84 6.43 0.12
N GLU A 142 -25.85 7.29 -0.05
CA GLU A 142 -26.51 7.47 -1.36
C GLU A 142 -25.49 7.93 -2.41
N GLY A 143 -25.29 7.13 -3.46
CA GLY A 143 -24.33 7.41 -4.53
C GLY A 143 -22.86 7.33 -4.12
N VAL A 144 -22.53 6.82 -2.91
CA VAL A 144 -21.15 6.63 -2.44
C VAL A 144 -20.92 5.18 -2.08
N TYR A 145 -19.88 4.59 -2.67
CA TYR A 145 -19.55 3.17 -2.55
C TYR A 145 -18.08 2.98 -2.19
N ARG A 146 -17.80 1.95 -1.39
CA ARG A 146 -16.48 1.33 -1.26
C ARG A 146 -16.42 0.17 -2.25
N ILE A 147 -15.32 0.07 -2.99
CA ILE A 147 -14.98 -1.06 -3.83
C ILE A 147 -13.68 -1.66 -3.27
N GLY A 148 -13.75 -2.86 -2.70
CA GLY A 148 -12.62 -3.59 -2.13
C GLY A 148 -12.12 -4.72 -3.04
N GLY A 149 -10.84 -5.09 -2.91
CA GLY A 149 -10.22 -6.21 -3.62
C GLY A 149 -9.33 -5.83 -4.81
N ALA A 150 -9.18 -4.53 -5.13
CA ALA A 150 -8.34 -4.07 -6.23
C ALA A 150 -6.87 -3.82 -5.82
N GLY A 151 -6.43 -4.37 -4.68
CA GLY A 151 -5.16 -4.08 -4.00
C GLY A 151 -5.41 -3.14 -2.83
N SER A 152 -5.94 -1.96 -3.13
CA SER A 152 -6.46 -1.00 -2.16
C SER A 152 -7.98 -0.86 -2.22
N ASN A 153 -8.55 -0.15 -1.26
CA ASN A 153 -9.90 0.34 -1.29
C ASN A 153 -10.02 1.47 -2.31
N VAL A 154 -11.06 1.40 -3.14
CA VAL A 154 -11.48 2.51 -3.99
C VAL A 154 -12.78 3.09 -3.42
N VAL A 155 -12.85 4.41 -3.26
CA VAL A 155 -14.12 5.09 -2.93
C VAL A 155 -14.69 5.71 -4.20
N ALA A 156 -15.89 5.30 -4.59
CA ALA A 156 -16.58 5.79 -5.77
C ALA A 156 -17.75 6.70 -5.39
N VAL A 157 -17.83 7.87 -6.01
CA VAL A 157 -18.99 8.77 -5.99
C VAL A 157 -19.64 8.73 -7.37
N VAL A 158 -20.89 8.29 -7.44
CA VAL A 158 -21.65 8.09 -8.68
C VAL A 158 -22.70 9.17 -8.86
N ASP A 159 -22.69 9.82 -10.03
CA ASP A 159 -23.69 10.80 -10.46
C ASP A 159 -24.18 10.46 -11.88
N GLY A 160 -25.35 9.82 -11.96
CA GLY A 160 -25.84 9.29 -13.23
C GLY A 160 -24.88 8.24 -13.81
N ALA A 161 -24.39 8.49 -15.02
CA ALA A 161 -23.44 7.60 -15.70
C ALA A 161 -21.97 7.88 -15.31
N ASP A 162 -21.71 9.02 -14.66
CA ASP A 162 -20.36 9.49 -14.35
C ASP A 162 -19.95 9.06 -12.94
N ALA A 163 -18.67 8.76 -12.78
CA ALA A 163 -18.05 8.46 -11.49
C ALA A 163 -16.81 9.33 -11.25
N LEU A 164 -16.68 9.76 -10.00
CA LEU A 164 -15.41 10.12 -9.39
C LEU A 164 -14.93 8.93 -8.57
N VAL A 165 -13.69 8.50 -8.79
CA VAL A 165 -13.04 7.48 -7.95
C VAL A 165 -11.90 8.12 -7.16
N VAL A 166 -11.79 7.73 -5.89
CA VAL A 166 -10.63 7.95 -5.05
C VAL A 166 -9.85 6.65 -5.04
N ASP A 167 -8.61 6.72 -5.55
CA ASP A 167 -7.75 5.61 -5.92
C ASP A 167 -8.34 4.70 -7.00
N THR A 168 -7.50 3.79 -7.51
CA THR A 168 -7.81 3.02 -8.73
C THR A 168 -7.47 1.55 -8.65
N GLY A 169 -6.82 1.09 -7.57
CA GLY A 169 -6.25 -0.24 -7.52
C GLY A 169 -5.02 -0.40 -8.40
N TYR A 170 -4.53 -1.64 -8.49
CA TYR A 170 -3.55 -2.05 -9.48
C TYR A 170 -4.10 -1.98 -10.91
N GLY A 171 -3.22 -1.66 -11.87
CA GLY A 171 -3.58 -1.52 -13.29
C GLY A 171 -4.35 -2.70 -13.89
N PRO A 172 -3.90 -3.96 -13.70
CA PRO A 172 -4.60 -5.15 -14.21
C PRO A 172 -6.03 -5.35 -13.69
N ALA A 173 -6.39 -4.78 -12.53
CA ALA A 173 -7.74 -4.87 -11.96
C ALA A 173 -8.75 -3.88 -12.58
N LEU A 174 -8.31 -2.98 -13.48
CA LEU A 174 -9.18 -1.97 -14.08
C LEU A 174 -10.45 -2.55 -14.75
N PRO A 175 -10.42 -3.68 -15.50
CA PRO A 175 -11.64 -4.27 -16.05
C PRO A 175 -12.64 -4.68 -14.96
N ALA A 176 -12.16 -5.23 -13.84
CA ALA A 176 -12.98 -5.57 -12.68
C ALA A 176 -13.55 -4.32 -12.00
N LEU A 177 -12.75 -3.26 -11.84
CA LEU A 177 -13.22 -1.97 -11.32
C LEU A 177 -14.34 -1.37 -12.19
N ARG A 178 -14.22 -1.46 -13.53
CA ARG A 178 -15.28 -1.00 -14.44
C ARG A 178 -16.57 -1.81 -14.29
N ARG A 179 -16.48 -3.13 -14.11
CA ARG A 179 -17.66 -3.97 -13.83
C ARG A 179 -18.31 -3.63 -12.49
N ALA A 180 -17.50 -3.42 -11.45
CA ALA A 180 -17.96 -3.01 -10.13
C ALA A 180 -18.72 -1.67 -10.18
N LEU A 181 -18.18 -0.67 -10.88
CA LEU A 181 -18.85 0.62 -11.10
C LEU A 181 -20.13 0.48 -11.93
N ALA A 182 -20.12 -0.34 -12.98
CA ALA A 182 -21.30 -0.61 -13.79
C ALA A 182 -22.44 -1.24 -12.98
N SER A 183 -22.12 -2.08 -11.98
CA SER A 183 -23.12 -2.69 -11.10
C SER A 183 -23.90 -1.67 -10.25
N VAL A 184 -23.33 -0.48 -10.04
CA VAL A 184 -23.95 0.64 -9.30
C VAL A 184 -24.40 1.79 -10.20
N GLY A 185 -24.42 1.57 -11.52
CA GLY A 185 -24.96 2.49 -12.52
C GLY A 185 -23.96 3.44 -13.19
N ALA A 186 -22.68 3.40 -12.82
CA ALA A 186 -21.64 4.22 -13.44
C ALA A 186 -21.01 3.51 -14.65
N SER A 187 -20.96 4.18 -15.79
CA SER A 187 -20.33 3.67 -17.01
C SER A 187 -19.09 4.46 -17.44
N ASP A 188 -18.89 5.66 -16.88
CA ASP A 188 -17.77 6.53 -17.20
C ASP A 188 -17.05 7.02 -15.94
N ILE A 189 -15.71 6.94 -15.92
CA ILE A 189 -14.88 7.49 -14.84
C ILE A 189 -14.37 8.82 -15.35
N THR A 190 -14.94 9.93 -14.87
CA THR A 190 -14.63 11.27 -15.37
C THR A 190 -13.63 11.99 -14.47
N ARG A 191 -13.47 11.54 -13.22
CA ARG A 191 -12.55 12.11 -12.23
C ARG A 191 -11.84 10.99 -11.47
N VAL A 192 -10.53 11.19 -11.25
CA VAL A 192 -9.71 10.32 -10.40
C VAL A 192 -9.02 11.21 -9.38
N VAL A 193 -9.16 10.90 -8.10
CA VAL A 193 -8.32 11.45 -7.03
C VAL A 193 -7.34 10.35 -6.64
N VAL A 194 -6.05 10.63 -6.66
CA VAL A 194 -5.04 9.70 -6.15
C VAL A 194 -4.63 10.18 -4.77
N THR A 195 -4.81 9.33 -3.76
CA THR A 195 -4.44 9.65 -2.37
C THR A 195 -2.93 9.77 -2.26
N HIS A 196 -2.17 8.83 -2.82
CA HIS A 196 -0.70 8.84 -2.80
C HIS A 196 -0.11 7.93 -3.91
N PRO A 197 1.20 8.02 -4.23
CA PRO A 197 1.78 7.40 -5.43
C PRO A 197 2.23 5.93 -5.26
N HIS A 198 1.55 5.12 -4.45
CA HIS A 198 1.76 3.68 -4.47
C HIS A 198 0.97 3.01 -5.59
N GLU A 199 1.55 1.94 -6.17
CA GLU A 199 1.04 1.34 -7.40
C GLU A 199 -0.36 0.75 -7.25
N ASP A 200 -0.68 0.23 -6.08
CA ASP A 200 -2.00 -0.28 -5.73
C ASP A 200 -3.04 0.85 -5.51
N HIS A 201 -2.63 2.11 -5.42
CA HIS A 201 -3.52 3.27 -5.39
C HIS A 201 -3.68 3.93 -6.75
N MET A 202 -2.60 4.01 -7.54
CA MET A 202 -2.56 4.75 -8.82
C MET A 202 -2.43 3.87 -10.07
N GLY A 203 -2.44 2.55 -9.94
CA GLY A 203 -2.00 1.64 -10.99
C GLY A 203 -2.79 1.73 -12.29
N ALA A 204 -4.08 2.06 -12.23
CA ALA A 204 -4.91 2.22 -13.42
C ALA A 204 -4.88 3.63 -14.04
N THR A 205 -4.20 4.60 -13.41
CA THR A 205 -4.11 5.99 -13.90
C THR A 205 -3.53 6.13 -15.33
N PRO A 206 -2.56 5.32 -15.81
CA PRO A 206 -2.09 5.39 -17.20
C PRO A 206 -3.17 5.18 -18.25
N THR A 207 -4.16 4.35 -17.94
CA THR A 207 -5.29 4.07 -18.81
C THR A 207 -6.40 5.11 -18.62
N LEU A 208 -6.70 5.48 -17.37
CA LEU A 208 -7.81 6.37 -17.04
C LEU A 208 -7.56 7.83 -17.39
N GLY A 209 -6.34 8.35 -17.20
CA GLY A 209 -6.07 9.79 -17.37
C GLY A 209 -6.16 10.30 -18.82
N ARG A 210 -6.40 9.42 -19.79
CA ARG A 210 -6.78 9.80 -21.17
C ARG A 210 -8.23 10.29 -21.29
N GLY A 211 -9.10 9.93 -20.36
CA GLY A 211 -10.52 10.28 -20.33
C GLY A 211 -10.99 10.95 -19.05
N ALA A 212 -10.22 10.83 -17.96
CA ALA A 212 -10.53 11.40 -16.65
C ALA A 212 -9.61 12.57 -16.29
N ILE A 213 -10.12 13.50 -15.48
CA ILE A 213 -9.26 14.50 -14.82
C ILE A 213 -8.64 13.85 -13.58
N VAL A 214 -7.32 13.72 -13.56
CA VAL A 214 -6.56 13.23 -12.42
C VAL A 214 -6.21 14.39 -11.48
N MET A 215 -6.51 14.23 -10.20
CA MET A 215 -6.21 15.16 -9.10
C MET A 215 -5.31 14.46 -8.08
N ALA A 216 -4.21 15.10 -7.69
CA ALA A 216 -3.33 14.58 -6.64
C ALA A 216 -2.46 15.69 -6.04
N HIS A 217 -1.77 15.39 -4.94
CA HIS A 217 -0.69 16.24 -4.43
C HIS A 217 0.46 16.33 -5.46
N PRO A 218 1.21 17.45 -5.55
CA PRO A 218 2.37 17.53 -6.44
C PRO A 218 3.45 16.47 -6.20
N GLY A 219 3.62 16.01 -4.96
CA GLY A 219 4.55 14.92 -4.64
C GLY A 219 4.21 13.62 -5.35
N THR A 220 2.92 13.31 -5.53
CA THR A 220 2.44 12.18 -6.34
C THR A 220 2.86 12.34 -7.80
N GLY A 221 2.68 13.53 -8.38
CA GLY A 221 3.11 13.81 -9.75
C GLY A 221 4.63 13.72 -9.95
N ALA A 222 5.41 14.09 -8.92
CA ALA A 222 6.85 13.95 -8.94
C ALA A 222 7.27 12.47 -8.98
N VAL A 223 6.67 11.61 -8.15
CA VAL A 223 6.93 10.16 -8.16
C VAL A 223 6.49 9.53 -9.48
N MET A 224 5.34 9.93 -10.04
CA MET A 224 4.87 9.49 -11.36
C MET A 224 5.83 9.81 -12.52
N SER A 225 6.77 10.74 -12.31
CA SER A 225 7.79 11.14 -13.30
C SER A 225 9.05 10.28 -13.26
N GLU A 226 9.18 9.38 -12.28
CA GLU A 226 10.31 8.50 -12.08
C GLU A 226 9.89 7.02 -12.22
N PRO A 227 10.82 6.09 -12.50
CA PRO A 227 10.55 4.65 -12.39
C PRO A 227 10.06 4.29 -10.98
N TYR A 228 9.05 3.42 -10.91
CA TYR A 228 8.54 2.94 -9.64
C TYR A 228 9.30 1.68 -9.23
N VAL A 229 10.04 1.75 -8.13
CA VAL A 229 10.84 0.65 -7.61
C VAL A 229 9.99 -0.20 -6.67
N PHE A 230 9.65 -1.42 -7.08
CA PHE A 230 8.94 -2.37 -6.21
C PHE A 230 9.91 -3.03 -5.24
N MET A 231 11.01 -3.58 -5.78
CA MET A 231 12.08 -4.20 -5.04
C MET A 231 13.37 -4.17 -5.86
N GLU A 232 14.49 -4.61 -5.28
CA GLU A 232 15.78 -4.61 -5.99
C GLU A 232 15.73 -5.44 -7.28
N GLY A 233 15.93 -4.75 -8.41
CA GLY A 233 15.91 -5.34 -9.75
C GLY A 233 14.53 -5.46 -10.38
N VAL A 234 13.47 -4.93 -9.76
CA VAL A 234 12.10 -4.91 -10.28
C VAL A 234 11.56 -3.49 -10.27
N GLU A 235 11.46 -2.90 -11.46
CA GLU A 235 11.04 -1.52 -11.64
C GLU A 235 9.97 -1.41 -12.72
N LEU A 236 8.93 -0.62 -12.43
CA LEU A 236 7.97 -0.20 -13.44
C LEU A 236 8.50 1.05 -14.13
N PRO A 237 8.23 1.22 -15.44
CA PRO A 237 8.54 2.47 -16.12
C PRO A 237 7.77 3.62 -15.48
N LEU A 238 8.34 4.83 -15.59
CA LEU A 238 7.66 6.06 -15.21
C LEU A 238 6.26 6.15 -15.84
N LYS A 239 5.33 6.79 -15.15
CA LYS A 239 3.95 6.90 -15.64
C LYS A 239 3.91 7.84 -16.85
N PRO A 240 3.19 7.48 -17.93
CA PRO A 240 3.06 8.35 -19.08
C PRO A 240 2.37 9.66 -18.68
N LEU A 241 2.65 10.76 -19.39
CA LEU A 241 2.08 12.07 -19.07
C LEU A 241 0.54 12.09 -18.95
N ALA A 242 -0.15 11.20 -19.66
CA ALA A 242 -1.60 11.05 -19.54
C ALA A 242 -2.06 10.60 -18.14
N ALA A 243 -1.21 9.92 -17.36
CA ALA A 243 -1.49 9.50 -15.99
C ALA A 243 -1.31 10.63 -14.96
N HIS A 244 -0.57 11.69 -15.33
CA HIS A 244 -0.12 12.70 -14.38
C HIS A 244 -1.30 13.57 -13.90
N PRO A 245 -1.22 14.12 -12.68
CA PRO A 245 -2.27 14.99 -12.17
C PRO A 245 -2.44 16.22 -13.07
N ALA A 246 -3.64 16.37 -13.64
CA ALA A 246 -4.02 17.58 -14.37
C ALA A 246 -4.34 18.74 -13.41
N VAL A 247 -4.68 18.41 -12.16
CA VAL A 247 -4.98 19.38 -11.10
C VAL A 247 -4.14 19.03 -9.88
N ALA A 248 -3.29 19.98 -9.47
CA ALA A 248 -2.47 19.85 -8.28
C ALA A 248 -3.24 20.33 -7.04
N ILE A 249 -3.28 19.48 -6.00
CA ILE A 249 -3.90 19.79 -4.71
C ILE A 249 -2.79 20.16 -3.71
N THR A 250 -2.55 21.45 -3.53
CA THR A 250 -1.51 21.99 -2.63
C THR A 250 -2.05 22.53 -1.31
N SER A 251 -3.38 22.62 -1.19
CA SER A 251 -4.08 23.11 -0.02
C SER A 251 -5.49 22.53 0.01
N ASP A 252 -6.19 22.71 1.14
CA ASP A 252 -7.58 22.29 1.29
C ASP A 252 -8.45 22.80 0.13
N THR A 253 -8.97 21.86 -0.65
CA THR A 253 -9.70 22.13 -1.88
C THR A 253 -11.06 21.43 -1.81
N THR A 254 -12.14 22.18 -1.98
CA THR A 254 -13.50 21.62 -2.01
C THR A 254 -14.17 21.92 -3.34
N PHE A 255 -14.80 20.92 -3.94
CA PHE A 255 -15.65 21.06 -5.12
C PHE A 255 -16.88 20.16 -5.02
N ALA A 256 -17.84 20.35 -5.92
CA ALA A 256 -19.03 19.50 -6.00
C ALA A 256 -18.86 18.43 -7.08
N PHE A 257 -19.36 17.23 -6.81
CA PHE A 257 -19.54 16.16 -7.80
C PHE A 257 -20.91 15.51 -7.56
N GLY A 258 -21.83 15.69 -8.50
CA GLY A 258 -23.25 15.41 -8.28
C GLY A 258 -23.80 16.17 -7.08
N GLN A 259 -24.43 15.42 -6.17
CA GLN A 259 -25.00 15.97 -4.93
C GLN A 259 -24.00 16.09 -3.77
N HIS A 260 -22.77 15.58 -3.92
CA HIS A 260 -21.78 15.52 -2.85
C HIS A 260 -20.74 16.62 -2.99
N ARG A 261 -20.36 17.22 -1.87
CA ARG A 261 -19.10 17.96 -1.76
C ARG A 261 -17.95 17.00 -1.56
N VAL A 262 -16.86 17.25 -2.27
CA VAL A 262 -15.61 16.51 -2.19
C VAL A 262 -14.55 17.47 -1.68
N ARG A 263 -14.05 17.24 -0.45
CA ARG A 263 -12.98 18.00 0.19
C ARG A 263 -11.70 17.18 0.13
N LEU A 264 -10.64 17.74 -0.46
CA LEU A 264 -9.32 17.14 -0.58
C LEU A 264 -8.35 17.89 0.33
N VAL A 265 -7.71 17.19 1.26
CA VAL A 265 -6.83 17.78 2.27
C VAL A 265 -5.45 17.14 2.18
N PRO A 266 -4.37 17.91 1.93
CA PRO A 266 -3.01 17.39 2.02
C PRO A 266 -2.69 16.86 3.43
N THR A 267 -2.32 15.59 3.50
CA THR A 267 -2.01 14.87 4.76
C THR A 267 -0.67 14.14 4.67
N VAL A 268 0.30 14.73 3.97
CA VAL A 268 1.66 14.20 3.74
C VAL A 268 2.24 13.56 5.00
N ALA A 269 2.50 12.26 4.93
CA ALA A 269 3.15 11.46 5.95
C ALA A 269 3.59 10.09 5.45
N HIS A 270 2.71 9.36 4.76
CA HIS A 270 3.04 8.03 4.27
C HIS A 270 4.00 8.12 3.09
N THR A 271 3.79 9.09 2.21
CA THR A 271 4.68 9.46 1.13
C THR A 271 4.96 10.98 1.16
N ILE A 272 5.55 11.50 0.09
CA ILE A 272 5.65 12.95 -0.14
C ILE A 272 4.37 13.52 -0.81
N GLY A 273 3.35 12.68 -1.02
CA GLY A 273 2.23 12.90 -1.94
C GLY A 273 0.84 12.73 -1.36
N ASP A 274 0.67 12.61 -0.04
CA ASP A 274 -0.59 12.10 0.52
C ASP A 274 -1.73 13.12 0.59
N LEU A 275 -2.93 12.65 0.28
CA LEU A 275 -4.21 13.34 0.44
C LEU A 275 -5.18 12.49 1.26
N THR A 276 -5.95 13.16 2.12
CA THR A 276 -7.21 12.64 2.67
C THR A 276 -8.39 13.24 1.91
N VAL A 277 -9.36 12.41 1.55
CA VAL A 277 -10.61 12.81 0.89
C VAL A 277 -11.75 12.75 1.90
N TYR A 278 -12.53 13.82 2.04
CA TYR A 278 -13.71 13.87 2.89
C TYR A 278 -14.96 14.25 2.09
N LEU A 279 -16.01 13.44 2.24
CA LEU A 279 -17.35 13.63 1.70
C LEU A 279 -18.30 14.00 2.86
N PRO A 280 -18.43 15.29 3.24
CA PRO A 280 -19.21 15.70 4.40
C PRO A 280 -20.69 15.32 4.29
N ASP A 281 -21.26 15.36 3.08
CA ASP A 281 -22.68 15.07 2.85
C ASP A 281 -22.98 13.57 3.00
N ALA A 282 -22.01 12.71 2.65
CA ALA A 282 -22.07 11.26 2.83
C ALA A 282 -21.54 10.78 4.19
N ARG A 283 -20.81 11.64 4.93
CA ARG A 283 -20.06 11.26 6.15
C ARG A 283 -19.09 10.11 5.88
N VAL A 284 -18.31 10.24 4.81
CA VAL A 284 -17.29 9.26 4.43
C VAL A 284 -15.96 9.97 4.29
N ALA A 285 -14.89 9.44 4.88
CA ALA A 285 -13.53 9.91 4.71
C ALA A 285 -12.63 8.77 4.24
N HIS A 286 -11.81 9.02 3.23
CA HIS A 286 -10.77 8.11 2.77
C HIS A 286 -9.40 8.70 3.07
N PHE A 287 -8.64 8.02 3.92
CA PHE A 287 -7.33 8.46 4.42
C PHE A 287 -6.15 7.94 3.59
N GLY A 288 -6.39 7.10 2.56
CA GLY A 288 -5.33 6.30 1.93
C GLY A 288 -4.51 5.60 3.01
N ASP A 289 -3.20 5.64 2.88
CA ASP A 289 -2.25 5.03 3.82
C ASP A 289 -1.77 5.96 4.94
N THR A 290 -2.41 7.13 5.08
CA THR A 290 -2.26 7.95 6.29
C THR A 290 -3.05 7.38 7.48
N TYR A 291 -3.85 6.34 7.23
CA TYR A 291 -4.43 5.47 8.25
C TYR A 291 -4.23 4.01 7.83
N LEU A 292 -3.42 3.29 8.61
CA LEU A 292 -3.12 1.86 8.45
C LEU A 292 -3.31 1.19 9.81
N ALA A 293 -4.36 0.39 10.00
CA ALA A 293 -4.80 -0.02 11.33
C ALA A 293 -3.68 -0.74 12.10
N GLY A 294 -3.23 -0.14 13.20
CA GLY A 294 -2.19 -0.72 14.05
C GLY A 294 -0.79 -0.81 13.43
N ASN A 295 -0.52 -0.11 12.32
CA ASN A 295 0.74 -0.15 11.60
C ASN A 295 1.44 1.24 11.58
N PRO A 296 2.69 1.36 12.06
CA PRO A 296 3.43 2.62 12.06
C PRO A 296 3.90 3.06 10.66
N MET A 297 3.72 2.24 9.62
CA MET A 297 4.11 2.54 8.24
C MET A 297 3.32 3.70 7.62
N MET A 298 2.49 4.43 8.37
CA MET A 298 1.87 5.67 7.88
C MET A 298 2.83 6.89 7.87
N PHE A 299 4.07 6.74 8.34
CA PHE A 299 5.06 7.83 8.47
C PHE A 299 6.31 7.82 7.55
N PRO A 300 6.58 6.86 6.63
CA PRO A 300 7.89 6.78 5.97
C PRO A 300 8.25 7.99 5.11
N GLY A 301 7.27 8.78 4.65
CA GLY A 301 7.48 10.05 3.96
C GLY A 301 7.42 11.30 4.87
N SER A 302 7.26 11.14 6.18
CA SER A 302 7.02 12.25 7.10
C SER A 302 8.32 12.82 7.66
N GLU A 303 8.66 14.03 7.23
CA GLU A 303 9.72 14.83 7.88
C GLU A 303 9.23 15.51 9.18
N ASP A 304 7.93 15.51 9.44
CA ASP A 304 7.27 16.15 10.59
C ASP A 304 6.15 15.25 11.14
N PRO A 305 6.50 14.17 11.87
CA PRO A 305 5.52 13.22 12.37
C PRO A 305 4.58 13.83 13.42
N ASP A 306 5.07 14.72 14.29
CA ASP A 306 4.20 15.39 15.28
C ASP A 306 3.19 16.31 14.59
N GLY A 307 3.63 17.13 13.63
CA GLY A 307 2.73 18.02 12.89
C GLY A 307 1.77 17.27 11.97
N PHE A 308 2.14 16.11 11.43
CA PHE A 308 1.18 15.22 10.77
C PHE A 308 0.08 14.76 11.72
N LEU A 309 0.43 14.28 12.91
CA LEU A 309 -0.55 13.84 13.90
C LEU A 309 -1.46 15.00 14.35
N ASP A 310 -0.93 16.22 14.45
CA ASP A 310 -1.73 17.42 14.73
C ASP A 310 -2.72 17.72 13.58
N ARG A 311 -2.29 17.58 12.32
CA ARG A 311 -3.15 17.76 11.15
C ARG A 311 -4.29 16.74 11.09
N VAL A 312 -3.98 15.46 11.33
CA VAL A 312 -5.00 14.40 11.35
C VAL A 312 -5.99 14.62 12.47
N ASP A 313 -5.53 14.93 13.70
CA ASP A 313 -6.42 15.18 14.83
C ASP A 313 -7.33 16.41 14.60
N GLY A 314 -6.77 17.49 14.03
CA GLY A 314 -7.54 18.65 13.61
C GLY A 314 -8.59 18.32 12.54
N LEU A 315 -8.20 17.56 11.52
CA LEU A 315 -9.10 17.14 10.43
C LEU A 315 -10.26 16.29 10.95
N ILE A 316 -10.01 15.29 11.78
CA ILE A 316 -11.08 14.44 12.34
C ILE A 316 -11.99 15.22 13.30
N ALA A 317 -11.49 16.28 13.96
CA ALA A 317 -12.30 17.13 14.83
C ALA A 317 -13.31 18.01 14.05
N GLU A 318 -13.02 18.30 12.78
CA GLU A 318 -13.92 19.04 11.89
C GLU A 318 -14.96 18.15 11.20
N MET A 319 -14.72 16.83 11.17
CA MET A 319 -15.62 15.86 10.54
C MET A 319 -16.85 15.59 11.41
N HIS A 320 -17.94 15.17 10.76
CA HIS A 320 -19.11 14.66 11.46
C HIS A 320 -18.72 13.43 12.34
N PRO A 321 -19.19 13.30 13.59
CA PRO A 321 -18.79 12.20 14.48
C PRO A 321 -19.09 10.79 13.96
N GLU A 322 -20.17 10.65 13.20
CA GLU A 322 -20.58 9.39 12.54
C GLU A 322 -19.91 9.17 11.17
N THR A 323 -18.78 9.83 10.90
CA THR A 323 -18.05 9.63 9.65
C THR A 323 -17.47 8.22 9.61
N VAL A 324 -17.77 7.49 8.54
CA VAL A 324 -17.11 6.23 8.20
C VAL A 324 -15.72 6.54 7.66
N ALA A 325 -14.70 5.97 8.28
CA ALA A 325 -13.31 6.11 7.87
C ALA A 325 -12.89 4.90 7.03
N ILE A 326 -12.23 5.16 5.90
CA ILE A 326 -11.72 4.17 4.96
C ILE A 326 -10.19 4.36 4.86
N GLY A 327 -9.42 3.35 5.27
CA GLY A 327 -7.97 3.29 5.01
C GLY A 327 -7.66 2.75 3.62
N GLY A 328 -6.37 2.62 3.28
CA GLY A 328 -5.94 2.03 2.01
C GLY A 328 -6.32 0.55 1.88
N HIS A 329 -6.07 -0.27 2.90
CA HIS A 329 -6.17 -1.73 2.76
C HIS A 329 -7.23 -2.38 3.68
N ASP A 330 -7.49 -1.79 4.85
CA ASP A 330 -8.40 -2.37 5.83
C ASP A 330 -9.88 -2.17 5.50
N GLY A 331 -10.76 -2.93 6.16
CA GLY A 331 -12.20 -2.70 6.11
C GLY A 331 -12.61 -1.32 6.69
N PRO A 332 -13.82 -0.83 6.37
CA PRO A 332 -14.34 0.42 6.92
C PRO A 332 -14.34 0.44 8.45
N THR A 333 -13.99 1.59 9.03
CA THR A 333 -13.93 1.84 10.48
C THR A 333 -14.56 3.20 10.83
N ASP A 334 -14.30 3.71 12.03
CA ASP A 334 -14.79 5.01 12.51
C ASP A 334 -13.65 5.98 12.88
N LEU A 335 -14.02 7.22 13.19
CA LEU A 335 -13.06 8.25 13.61
C LEU A 335 -12.43 7.97 14.98
N ALA A 336 -13.01 7.08 15.80
CA ALA A 336 -12.42 6.71 17.08
C ALA A 336 -11.17 5.84 16.88
N ALA A 337 -11.22 4.89 15.94
CA ALA A 337 -10.05 4.09 15.55
C ALA A 337 -8.91 4.95 14.98
N VAL A 338 -9.23 5.94 14.13
CA VAL A 338 -8.24 6.91 13.61
C VAL A 338 -7.60 7.70 14.76
N ARG A 339 -8.41 8.17 15.71
CA ARG A 339 -7.90 8.88 16.91
C ARG A 339 -7.07 7.99 17.83
N GLU A 340 -7.41 6.71 17.94
CA GLU A 340 -6.63 5.73 18.68
C GLU A 340 -5.25 5.56 18.05
N GLN A 341 -5.17 5.43 16.72
CA GLN A 341 -3.89 5.37 16.01
C GLN A 341 -3.04 6.62 16.24
N VAL A 342 -3.63 7.83 16.21
CA VAL A 342 -2.94 9.08 16.58
C VAL A 342 -2.39 8.99 18.01
N THR A 343 -3.20 8.53 18.96
CA THR A 343 -2.83 8.44 20.38
C THR A 343 -1.69 7.47 20.62
N VAL A 344 -1.79 6.25 20.07
CA VAL A 344 -0.75 5.22 20.16
C VAL A 344 0.54 5.72 19.49
N SER A 345 0.44 6.38 18.34
CA SER A 345 1.60 6.95 17.65
C SER A 345 2.36 7.95 18.52
N ARG A 346 1.66 8.92 19.13
CA ARG A 346 2.30 9.89 20.03
C ARG A 346 2.95 9.23 21.22
N ALA A 347 2.29 8.25 21.83
CA ALA A 347 2.80 7.55 22.99
C ALA A 347 4.07 6.74 22.65
N ALA A 348 4.07 6.05 21.52
CA ALA A 348 5.23 5.31 21.03
C ALA A 348 6.37 6.26 20.65
N MET A 349 6.09 7.37 19.95
CA MET A 349 7.10 8.37 19.61
C MET A 349 7.75 8.98 20.86
N ALA A 350 6.96 9.35 21.86
CA ALA A 350 7.44 9.90 23.12
C ALA A 350 8.33 8.90 23.87
N PHE A 351 7.88 7.65 23.97
CA PHE A 351 8.68 6.58 24.57
C PHE A 351 10.00 6.37 23.84
N THR A 352 9.98 6.30 22.51
CA THR A 352 11.19 6.05 21.73
C THR A 352 12.20 7.18 21.86
N ARG A 353 11.75 8.44 21.91
CA ARG A 353 12.61 9.60 22.18
C ARG A 353 13.25 9.52 23.58
N GLU A 354 12.50 9.09 24.59
CA GLU A 354 13.04 8.85 25.94
C GLU A 354 14.08 7.72 25.93
N ALA A 355 13.80 6.60 25.25
CA ALA A 355 14.73 5.48 25.15
C ALA A 355 16.06 5.88 24.46
N LEU A 356 15.99 6.70 23.41
CA LEU A 356 17.17 7.28 22.75
C LEU A 356 17.94 8.22 23.68
N ALA A 357 17.25 9.07 24.43
CA ALA A 357 17.87 9.97 25.41
C ALA A 357 18.55 9.21 26.57
N ASP A 358 17.99 8.07 26.96
CA ASP A 358 18.56 7.13 27.95
C ASP A 358 19.75 6.32 27.38
N GLY A 359 20.05 6.44 26.09
CA GLY A 359 21.15 5.73 25.42
C GLY A 359 20.89 4.24 25.19
N LEU A 360 19.62 3.81 25.16
CA LEU A 360 19.25 2.43 24.88
C LEU A 360 19.49 2.10 23.41
N THR A 361 19.86 0.84 23.12
CA THR A 361 19.82 0.32 21.75
C THR A 361 18.38 0.06 21.30
N MET A 362 18.17 -0.17 20.00
CA MET A 362 16.85 -0.51 19.46
C MET A 362 16.27 -1.76 20.13
N GLU A 363 17.09 -2.80 20.30
CA GLU A 363 16.67 -4.06 20.95
C GLU A 363 16.25 -3.82 22.40
N GLN A 364 17.02 -3.01 23.14
CA GLN A 364 16.71 -2.66 24.52
C GLN A 364 15.43 -1.81 24.62
N ALA A 365 15.22 -0.88 23.68
CA ALA A 365 14.01 -0.07 23.61
C ALA A 365 12.78 -0.94 23.33
N VAL A 366 12.88 -1.88 22.38
CA VAL A 366 11.82 -2.85 22.07
C VAL A 366 11.51 -3.74 23.27
N GLU A 367 12.54 -4.29 23.93
CA GLU A 367 12.36 -5.14 25.12
C GLU A 367 11.68 -4.36 26.26
N ARG A 368 12.12 -3.12 26.53
CA ARG A 368 11.53 -2.24 27.56
C ARG A 368 10.09 -1.85 27.26
N ALA A 369 9.68 -1.89 25.98
CA ALA A 369 8.35 -1.52 25.53
C ALA A 369 7.38 -2.69 25.36
N ALA A 370 7.82 -3.94 25.56
CA ALA A 370 7.08 -5.14 25.14
C ALA A 370 5.63 -5.21 25.65
N ASP A 371 5.37 -4.70 26.87
CA ASP A 371 4.03 -4.68 27.49
C ASP A 371 3.18 -3.45 27.09
N ARG A 372 3.73 -2.51 26.31
CA ARG A 372 3.13 -1.20 26.02
C ARG A 372 2.90 -0.96 24.55
N PHE A 373 3.84 -1.35 23.70
CA PHE A 373 3.80 -1.10 22.27
C PHE A 373 4.22 -2.36 21.51
N PRO A 374 3.63 -2.61 20.34
CA PRO A 374 4.17 -3.63 19.46
C PRO A 374 5.60 -3.29 19.04
N ALA A 375 6.47 -4.30 18.93
CA ALA A 375 7.89 -4.13 18.63
C ALA A 375 8.14 -3.30 17.36
N GLN A 376 7.29 -3.45 16.34
CA GLN A 376 7.41 -2.73 15.07
C GLN A 376 7.21 -1.22 15.21
N TRP A 377 6.36 -0.77 16.15
CA TRP A 377 6.16 0.67 16.41
C TRP A 377 7.42 1.31 16.98
N VAL A 378 8.02 0.64 17.96
CA VAL A 378 9.25 1.11 18.60
C VAL A 378 10.41 1.05 17.61
N GLY A 379 10.59 -0.07 16.90
CA GLY A 379 11.65 -0.22 15.91
C GLY A 379 11.53 0.73 14.72
N PHE A 380 10.31 1.06 14.28
CA PHE A 380 10.09 2.07 13.25
C PHE A 380 10.51 3.46 13.73
N PHE A 381 9.94 3.93 14.85
CA PHE A 381 10.28 5.26 15.37
C PHE A 381 11.71 5.37 15.86
N TYR A 382 12.32 4.26 16.29
CA TYR A 382 13.71 4.27 16.73
C TYR A 382 14.59 4.62 15.54
N ARG A 383 14.39 3.97 14.39
CA ARG A 383 15.08 4.32 13.15
C ARG A 383 14.82 5.77 12.75
N LEU A 384 13.54 6.16 12.69
CA LEU A 384 13.13 7.52 12.32
C LEU A 384 13.79 8.62 13.16
N PHE A 385 14.02 8.39 14.47
CA PHE A 385 14.61 9.40 15.37
C PHE A 385 16.09 9.19 15.66
N SER A 386 16.65 8.02 15.33
CA SER A 386 18.09 7.73 15.48
C SER A 386 18.93 8.24 14.31
N GLU A 387 18.31 8.40 13.14
CA GLU A 387 18.94 9.06 12.00
C GLU A 387 19.10 10.54 12.32
N ASP A 388 20.30 10.92 12.77
CA ASP A 388 20.73 12.30 12.85
C ASP A 388 20.69 12.87 11.41
N PRO A 389 19.93 13.94 11.13
CA PRO A 389 19.87 14.56 9.79
C PRO A 389 21.17 15.34 9.45
N GLY A 390 22.33 14.81 9.84
CA GLY A 390 23.65 15.41 9.73
C GLY A 390 24.23 15.45 8.33
#